data_AF-A0A7M2R1J8-F1
#
_entry.id   AF-A0A7M2R1J8-F1
#
_cell.length_a   1.000
_cell.length_b   1.000
_cell.length_c   1.000
_cell.angle_alpha   90.00
_cell.angle_beta   90.00
_cell.angle_gamma   90.00
#
_symmetry.space_group_name_H-M   'P 1'
#
loop_
_entity.id
_entity.type
_entity.pdbx_description
1 polymer ?
#
loop_
_entity_poly.entity_id
_entity_poly.type
_entity_poly.pdbx_seq_one_letter_code
_entity_poly.pdbx_strand_id
1 'polypeptide(L)' 'MQTQTEVDVFLKGGTVLEDVIFITLDQKNCCAFFNDPETEPGSTLIVDCQEIQAIRIEAD' A
#
# COMPACT_ATOMS: atom_id res chain seq x y z
N MET A 1 4.00 2.90 -10.41
CA MET A 1 3.17 3.89 -9.69
C MET A 1 4.01 5.08 -9.33
N GLN A 2 3.39 6.26 -9.27
CA GLN A 2 4.04 7.45 -8.72
C GLN A 2 4.10 7.31 -7.19
N THR A 3 5.21 7.70 -6.58
CA THR A 3 5.37 7.76 -5.13
C THR A 3 4.53 8.90 -4.55
N GLN A 4 4.14 8.81 -3.28
CA GLN A 4 3.28 9.80 -2.60
C GLN A 4 1.87 9.88 -3.20
N THR A 5 1.39 8.78 -3.76
CA THR A 5 0.01 8.64 -4.23
C THR A 5 -0.78 7.86 -3.19
N GLU A 6 -1.94 8.38 -2.81
CA GLU A 6 -2.94 7.70 -1.99
C GLU A 6 -3.60 6.57 -2.78
N VAL A 7 -3.68 5.40 -2.15
CA VAL A 7 -4.20 4.19 -2.77
C VAL A 7 -4.91 3.31 -1.77
N ASP A 8 -5.83 2.51 -2.30
CA ASP A 8 -6.28 1.30 -1.62
C ASP A 8 -5.50 0.07 -2.05
N VAL A 9 -5.21 -0.81 -1.10
CA VAL A 9 -4.51 -2.08 -1.33
C VAL A 9 -5.43 -3.24 -0.99
N PHE A 10 -5.75 -4.06 -1.99
CA PHE A 10 -6.58 -5.24 -1.85
C PHE A 10 -5.71 -6.46 -1.62
N LEU A 11 -5.84 -7.11 -0.48
CA LEU A 11 -5.06 -8.28 -0.11
C LEU A 11 -5.86 -9.57 -0.33
N LYS A 12 -5.13 -10.67 -0.56
CA LYS A 12 -5.68 -12.02 -0.52
C LYS A 12 -6.40 -12.23 0.80
N GLY A 13 -7.56 -12.89 0.74
CA GLY A 13 -8.42 -13.08 1.90
C GLY A 13 -9.45 -11.97 2.11
N GLY A 14 -9.42 -10.90 1.30
CA GLY A 14 -10.46 -9.87 1.26
C GLY A 14 -10.22 -8.66 2.17
N THR A 15 -9.06 -8.56 2.81
CA THR A 15 -8.65 -7.37 3.54
C THR A 15 -8.38 -6.23 2.57
N VAL A 16 -8.84 -5.02 2.92
CA VAL A 16 -8.52 -3.78 2.20
C VAL A 16 -7.80 -2.85 3.16
N LEU A 17 -6.71 -2.27 2.70
CA LEU A 17 -6.02 -1.15 3.36
C LEU A 17 -6.41 0.10 2.58
N GLU A 18 -7.23 0.96 3.17
CA GLU A 18 -7.77 2.19 2.55
C GLU A 18 -6.87 3.38 2.89
N ASP A 19 -6.86 4.42 2.04
CA ASP A 19 -6.21 5.70 2.30
C ASP A 19 -4.69 5.65 2.65
N VAL A 20 -3.98 4.62 2.16
CA VAL A 20 -2.53 4.47 2.42
C VAL A 20 -1.69 5.17 1.35
N ILE A 21 -0.59 5.77 1.75
CA ILE A 21 0.31 6.49 0.84
C ILE A 21 1.41 5.57 0.31
N PHE A 22 1.47 5.35 -0.99
CA PHE A 22 2.50 4.53 -1.63
C PHE A 22 3.90 5.16 -1.53
N ILE A 23 4.85 4.43 -0.96
CA ILE A 23 6.26 4.84 -0.84
C ILE A 23 7.09 4.23 -1.95
N THR A 24 7.14 2.90 -2.01
CA THR A 24 7.95 2.16 -2.99
C THR A 24 7.53 0.70 -3.08
N LEU A 25 7.96 0.03 -4.15
CA LEU A 25 7.85 -1.41 -4.33
C LEU A 25 9.25 -1.97 -4.63
N ASP A 26 9.73 -2.85 -3.75
CA ASP A 26 10.99 -3.56 -3.93
C ASP A 26 10.76 -4.85 -4.73
N GLN A 27 11.17 -4.84 -5.99
CA GLN A 27 11.05 -5.99 -6.90
C GLN A 27 11.98 -7.16 -6.55
N LYS A 28 12.99 -6.96 -5.71
CA LYS A 28 13.92 -8.03 -5.30
C LYS A 28 13.37 -8.86 -4.14
N ASN A 29 12.75 -8.19 -3.18
CA ASN A 29 12.21 -8.82 -1.98
C ASN A 29 10.68 -9.00 -2.03
N CYS A 30 10.03 -8.51 -3.09
CA CYS A 30 8.58 -8.53 -3.27
C CYS A 30 7.83 -7.88 -2.10
N CYS A 31 8.29 -6.73 -1.61
CA CYS A 31 7.59 -5.95 -0.59
C CYS A 31 7.14 -4.59 -1.14
N ALA A 32 5.94 -4.17 -0.77
CA ALA A 32 5.41 -2.83 -1.02
C ALA A 32 5.34 -2.06 0.30
N PHE A 33 5.73 -0.80 0.25
CA PHE A 33 5.88 0.06 1.42
C PHE A 33 4.87 1.19 1.33
N PHE A 34 4.18 1.42 2.44
CA PHE A 34 3.14 2.44 2.55
C PHE A 34 3.28 3.19 3.88
N ASN A 35 2.74 4.39 3.94
CA ASN A 35 2.43 5.05 5.21
C ASN A 35 0.91 5.04 5.38
N ASP A 36 0.45 4.82 6.61
CA ASP A 36 -0.95 5.05 7.00
C ASP A 36 -0.98 6.33 7.85
N PRO A 37 -1.29 7.49 7.24
CA PRO A 37 -1.31 8.76 7.97
C PRO A 37 -2.53 8.92 8.88
N GLU A 38 -3.60 8.13 8.66
CA GLU A 38 -4.87 8.29 9.36
C GLU A 38 -4.90 7.51 10.67
N THR A 39 -4.50 6.23 10.63
CA THR A 39 -4.62 5.33 11.79
C THR A 39 -3.31 5.20 12.56
N GLU A 40 -2.15 5.23 11.88
CA GLU A 40 -0.84 4.97 12.47
C GLU A 40 0.25 5.96 11.98
N PRO A 41 0.09 7.27 12.28
CA PRO A 41 0.95 8.32 11.75
C PRO A 41 2.42 8.16 12.17
N GLY A 42 3.33 8.28 11.20
CA GLY A 42 4.78 8.17 11.41
C GLY A 42 5.33 6.74 11.38
N SER A 43 4.46 5.74 11.18
CA SER A 43 4.87 4.35 10.93
C SER A 43 5.02 4.05 9.43
N THR A 44 5.75 2.99 9.11
CA THR A 44 5.81 2.42 7.75
C THR A 44 5.18 1.04 7.76
N LEU A 45 4.15 0.85 6.94
CA LEU A 45 3.54 -0.43 6.67
C LEU A 45 4.31 -1.14 5.55
N ILE A 46 4.72 -2.38 5.81
CA ILE A 46 5.40 -3.23 4.83
C ILE A 46 4.48 -4.40 4.52
N VAL A 47 4.08 -4.51 3.25
CA VAL A 47 3.14 -5.53 2.77
C VAL A 47 3.88 -6.49 1.85
N ASP A 48 3.67 -7.79 2.03
CA ASP A 48 4.12 -8.81 1.08
C ASP A 48 3.36 -8.64 -0.25
N CYS A 49 4.06 -8.32 -1.33
CA CYS A 49 3.48 -8.14 -2.65
C CYS A 49 2.82 -9.42 -3.18
N GLN A 50 3.20 -10.60 -2.69
CA GLN A 50 2.53 -11.84 -3.07
C GLN A 50 1.10 -11.88 -2.55
N GLU A 51 0.78 -11.15 -1.49
CA GLU A 51 -0.54 -11.05 -0.92
C GLU A 51 -1.37 -9.93 -1.54
N ILE A 52 -0.77 -8.99 -2.28
CA ILE A 52 -1.49 -7.93 -2.98
C ILE A 52 -2.19 -8.50 -4.24
N GLN A 53 -3.51 -8.41 -4.26
CA GLN A 53 -4.35 -8.77 -5.41
C GLN A 53 -4.57 -7.60 -6.36
N ALA A 54 -4.72 -6.39 -5.81
CA ALA A 54 -4.89 -5.17 -6.60
C ALA A 54 -4.45 -3.94 -5.81
N ILE A 55 -4.16 -2.86 -6.53
CA ILE A 55 -3.96 -1.52 -5.99
C ILE A 55 -4.88 -0.58 -6.78
N ARG A 56 -5.71 0.19 -6.08
CA ARG A 56 -6.55 1.23 -6.68
C ARG A 56 -5.91 2.59 -6.42
N ILE A 57 -5.65 3.34 -7.48
CA ILE A 57 -5.28 4.75 -7.34
C ILE A 57 -6.57 5.52 -7.13
N GLU A 58 -6.64 6.26 -6.03
CA GLU A 58 -7.78 7.10 -5.72
C GLU A 58 -7.82 8.28 -6.69
N ALA A 59 -9.02 8.62 -7.16
CA ALA A 59 -9.23 9.77 -8.02
C ALA A 59 -9.98 10.83 -7.22
N ASP A 60 -9.39 12.03 -7.14
CA ASP A 60 -10.05 13.23 -6.63
C ASP A 60 -11.38 13.53 -7.34
#